data_AF-A0A917I3B2-F1
#
_entry.id   AF-A0A917I3B2-F1
#
_cell.length_a   1.000
_cell.length_b   1.000
_cell.length_c   1.000
_cell.angle_alpha   90.00
_cell.angle_beta   90.00
_cell.angle_gamma   90.00
#
_symmetry.space_group_name_H-M   'P 1'
#
loop_
_entity.id
_entity.type
_entity.pdbx_description
1 polymer ?
#
loop_
_entity_poly.entity_id
_entity_poly.type
_entity_poly.pdbx_seq_one_letter_code
_entity_poly.pdbx_strand_id
1 'polypeptide(L)'
;MKTNLVASTVFMALGLVGLSSCEDGISEMATEETVKDITGSWKVVQLTRNGEDLSQRLDLSDFRIDFNADGTYTLAEQLPFIADASGSYRLSDPQYPFSLILRPAGIEEDVVARFQFPTVAGKRQLSLSFSLGCESNTYQYNFERENQDL
;
A
#
# COMPACT_ATOMS: atom_id res chain seq x y z
N MET A 1 -3.16 -14.22 76.36
CA MET A 1 -3.53 -14.72 75.02
C MET A 1 -4.53 -13.76 74.38
N LYS A 2 -4.07 -12.72 73.68
CA LYS A 2 -4.96 -11.69 73.09
C LYS A 2 -4.23 -10.86 72.02
N THR A 3 -3.73 -11.51 70.97
CA THR A 3 -3.06 -10.81 69.86
C THR A 3 -3.22 -11.61 68.57
N ASN A 4 -4.44 -11.94 68.12
CA ASN A 4 -4.63 -12.69 66.87
C ASN A 4 -6.02 -12.47 66.24
N LEU A 5 -6.57 -11.24 66.31
CA LEU A 5 -7.83 -10.94 65.59
C LEU A 5 -7.69 -9.72 64.68
N VAL A 6 -6.97 -8.69 65.12
CA VAL A 6 -6.83 -7.43 64.37
C VAL A 6 -5.90 -7.57 63.16
N ALA A 7 -4.84 -8.40 63.26
CA ALA A 7 -3.88 -8.58 62.17
C ALA A 7 -4.46 -9.28 60.93
N SER A 8 -5.45 -10.16 61.12
CA SER A 8 -6.07 -10.93 60.04
C SER A 8 -7.05 -10.07 59.21
N THR A 9 -7.76 -9.14 59.86
CA THR A 9 -8.73 -8.28 59.19
C THR A 9 -8.07 -7.18 58.35
N VAL A 10 -6.90 -6.68 58.78
CA VAL A 10 -6.12 -5.68 58.01
C VAL A 10 -5.49 -6.29 56.75
N PHE A 11 -5.06 -7.56 56.81
CA PHE A 11 -4.48 -8.25 55.65
C PHE A 11 -5.53 -8.60 54.58
N MET A 12 -6.78 -8.86 54.98
CA MET A 12 -7.87 -9.16 54.06
C MET A 12 -8.44 -7.91 53.38
N ALA A 13 -8.38 -6.74 54.04
CA ALA A 13 -8.80 -5.46 53.45
C ALA A 13 -7.80 -4.92 52.42
N LEU A 14 -6.50 -5.22 52.57
CA LEU A 14 -5.46 -4.78 51.63
C LEU A 14 -5.46 -5.58 50.29
N GLY A 15 -6.05 -6.77 50.26
CA GLY A 15 -6.14 -7.62 49.06
C GLY A 15 -7.19 -7.17 48.04
N LEU A 16 -8.14 -6.31 48.42
CA LEU A 16 -9.26 -5.88 47.56
C LEU A 16 -8.95 -4.65 46.70
N VAL A 17 -7.79 -4.01 46.85
CA VAL A 17 -7.41 -2.79 46.11
C VAL A 17 -6.69 -3.10 44.78
N GLY A 18 -6.44 -4.38 44.48
CA GLY A 18 -5.64 -4.81 43.32
C GLY A 18 -6.41 -5.15 42.03
N LEU A 19 -7.74 -5.01 42.00
CA LEU A 19 -8.56 -5.45 40.84
C LEU A 19 -8.92 -4.34 39.84
N SER A 20 -8.41 -3.12 39.99
CA SER A 20 -8.68 -2.00 39.08
C SER A 20 -7.48 -1.65 38.20
N SER A 21 -6.89 -2.63 37.53
CA SER A 21 -5.85 -2.38 36.51
C SER A 21 -6.16 -3.16 35.24
N CYS A 22 -7.09 -2.60 34.47
CA CYS A 22 -7.03 -2.45 33.02
C CYS A 22 -8.28 -1.63 32.68
N GLU A 23 -8.20 -0.31 32.84
CA GLU A 23 -9.06 0.54 32.03
C GLU A 23 -8.63 0.26 30.60
N ASP A 24 -9.52 -0.34 29.81
CA ASP A 24 -9.27 -0.69 28.43
C ASP A 24 -9.19 0.62 27.65
N GLY A 25 -8.03 1.27 27.75
CA GLY A 25 -7.64 2.46 27.01
C GLY A 25 -7.33 2.11 25.56
N ILE A 26 -8.11 1.21 24.95
CA ILE A 26 -8.37 1.25 23.52
C ILE A 26 -9.18 2.52 23.30
N SER A 27 -8.47 3.65 23.25
CA SER A 27 -8.92 4.77 22.47
C SER A 27 -9.39 4.19 21.14
N GLU A 28 -10.68 4.30 20.85
CA GLU A 28 -11.21 4.18 19.50
C GLU A 28 -10.54 5.27 18.67
N MET A 29 -9.26 5.07 18.34
CA MET A 29 -8.68 5.69 17.17
C MET A 29 -9.30 4.92 16.02
N ALA A 30 -10.56 5.25 15.72
CA ALA A 30 -11.14 4.98 14.41
C ALA A 30 -10.18 5.65 13.43
N THR A 31 -9.21 4.86 12.97
CA THR A 31 -8.24 5.31 12.00
C THR A 31 -9.01 5.25 10.70
N GLU A 32 -9.79 6.31 10.44
CA GLU A 32 -10.50 6.44 9.17
C GLU A 32 -9.46 6.46 8.07
N GLU A 33 -9.42 5.37 7.30
CA GLU A 33 -8.50 5.27 6.18
C GLU A 33 -8.96 6.24 5.10
N THR A 34 -8.13 7.21 4.78
CA THR A 34 -8.44 8.17 3.73
C THR A 34 -8.44 7.48 2.36
N VAL A 35 -9.30 7.98 1.45
CA VAL A 35 -9.29 7.64 0.03
C VAL A 35 -7.86 7.70 -0.51
N LYS A 36 -7.47 6.66 -1.25
CA LYS A 36 -6.14 6.55 -1.85
C LYS A 36 -6.03 7.48 -3.05
N ASP A 37 -5.28 8.55 -2.88
CA ASP A 37 -4.89 9.43 -3.97
C ASP A 37 -3.56 9.00 -4.59
N ILE A 38 -3.65 8.40 -5.77
CA ILE A 38 -2.49 7.99 -6.57
C ILE A 38 -2.15 8.98 -7.69
N THR A 39 -2.81 10.14 -7.76
CA THR A 39 -2.51 11.15 -8.79
C THR A 39 -1.05 11.61 -8.74
N GLY A 40 -0.55 12.14 -9.85
CA GLY A 40 0.82 12.62 -10.00
C GLY A 40 1.69 11.74 -10.89
N SER A 41 2.95 12.14 -11.01
CA SER A 41 3.94 11.47 -11.84
C SER A 41 4.72 10.42 -11.04
N TRP A 42 4.86 9.21 -11.59
CA TRP A 42 5.49 8.09 -10.93
C TRP A 42 6.58 7.50 -11.80
N LYS A 43 7.80 7.51 -11.28
CA LYS A 43 8.98 6.94 -11.94
C LYS A 43 9.25 5.54 -11.39
N VAL A 44 9.52 4.58 -12.29
CA VAL A 44 9.93 3.24 -11.86
C VAL A 44 11.31 3.30 -11.23
N VAL A 45 11.46 2.68 -10.06
CA VAL A 45 12.74 2.56 -9.35
C VAL A 45 13.23 1.13 -9.24
N GLN A 46 12.33 0.16 -9.41
CA GLN A 46 12.68 -1.26 -9.43
C GLN A 46 11.73 -2.05 -10.32
N LEU A 47 12.30 -3.00 -11.07
CA LEU A 47 11.58 -3.96 -11.88
C LEU A 47 12.10 -5.37 -11.56
N THR A 48 11.19 -6.27 -11.16
CA THR A 48 11.50 -7.69 -10.99
C THR A 48 10.67 -8.58 -11.91
N ARG A 49 11.21 -9.74 -12.27
CA ARG A 49 10.50 -10.81 -12.97
C ARG A 49 10.69 -12.11 -12.21
N ASN A 50 9.60 -12.70 -11.73
CA ASN A 50 9.64 -13.89 -10.87
C ASN A 50 10.56 -13.74 -9.66
N GLY A 51 10.66 -12.51 -9.12
CA GLY A 51 11.55 -12.16 -8.01
C GLY A 51 13.01 -11.88 -8.39
N GLU A 52 13.43 -12.12 -9.63
CA GLU A 52 14.75 -11.68 -10.12
C GLU A 52 14.72 -10.17 -10.38
N ASP A 53 15.64 -9.42 -9.77
CA ASP A 53 15.78 -7.98 -10.00
C ASP A 53 16.45 -7.70 -11.36
N LEU A 54 15.70 -7.06 -12.25
CA LEU A 54 16.14 -6.71 -13.60
C LEU A 54 16.69 -5.26 -13.68
N SER A 55 16.57 -4.49 -12.60
CA SER A 55 16.90 -3.05 -12.56
C SER A 55 18.38 -2.76 -12.81
N GLN A 56 19.25 -3.76 -12.61
CA GLN A 56 20.68 -3.66 -12.89
C GLN A 56 21.03 -3.87 -14.37
N ARG A 57 20.08 -4.36 -15.18
CA ARG A 57 20.31 -4.79 -16.57
C ARG A 57 19.41 -4.06 -17.56
N LEU A 58 18.37 -3.38 -17.08
CA LEU A 58 17.43 -2.58 -17.86
C LEU A 58 17.62 -1.11 -17.51
N ASP A 59 17.53 -0.24 -18.52
CA ASP A 59 17.46 1.19 -18.28
C ASP A 59 16.04 1.55 -17.83
N LEU A 60 15.94 1.98 -16.57
CA LEU A 60 14.69 2.39 -15.93
C LEU A 60 14.49 3.91 -15.95
N SER A 61 15.46 4.67 -16.49
CA SER A 61 15.56 6.12 -16.26
C SER A 61 14.40 6.92 -16.87
N ASP A 62 13.83 6.44 -17.96
CA ASP A 62 12.82 7.15 -18.75
C ASP A 62 11.38 6.72 -18.46
N PHE A 63 11.17 5.51 -17.93
CA PHE A 63 9.82 4.98 -17.77
C PHE A 63 9.04 5.68 -16.65
N ARG A 64 7.91 6.25 -17.02
CA ARG A 64 6.99 6.97 -16.13
C ARG A 64 5.55 6.61 -16.42
N ILE A 65 4.75 6.64 -15.37
CA ILE A 65 3.28 6.66 -15.47
C ILE A 65 2.76 7.89 -14.74
N ASP A 66 1.97 8.71 -15.42
CA ASP A 66 1.30 9.84 -14.80
C ASP A 66 -0.17 9.49 -14.62
N PHE A 67 -0.69 9.67 -13.40
CA PHE A 67 -2.11 9.53 -13.11
C PHE A 67 -2.73 10.92 -12.94
N ASN A 68 -3.66 11.26 -13.81
CA ASN A 68 -4.33 12.55 -13.84
C ASN A 68 -5.60 12.53 -13.00
N ALA A 69 -5.95 13.68 -12.40
CA ALA A 69 -7.12 13.81 -11.55
C ALA A 69 -8.47 13.59 -12.28
N ASP A 70 -8.48 13.63 -13.61
CA ASP A 70 -9.65 13.33 -14.45
C ASP A 70 -9.87 11.83 -14.70
N GLY A 71 -9.05 10.97 -14.09
CA GLY A 71 -9.13 9.52 -14.26
C GLY A 71 -8.40 9.00 -15.51
N THR A 72 -7.56 9.81 -16.14
CA THR A 72 -6.69 9.39 -17.25
C THR A 72 -5.27 9.10 -16.79
N TYR A 73 -4.53 8.29 -17.55
CA TYR A 73 -3.11 8.06 -17.33
C TYR A 73 -2.32 8.19 -18.62
N THR A 74 -1.07 8.63 -18.49
CA THR A 74 -0.08 8.64 -19.59
C THR A 74 1.11 7.73 -19.28
N LEU A 75 1.73 7.23 -20.33
CA LEU A 75 2.94 6.39 -20.25
C LEU A 75 4.07 7.07 -21.02
N ALA A 76 5.25 7.17 -20.40
CA ALA A 76 6.50 7.48 -21.07
C ALA A 76 7.29 6.18 -21.29
N GLU A 77 7.62 5.89 -22.55
CA GLU A 77 8.05 4.57 -23.03
C GLU A 77 9.55 4.24 -22.82
N GLN A 78 9.82 3.02 -22.32
CA GLN A 78 10.91 2.13 -22.78
C GLN A 78 10.88 0.70 -22.16
N LEU A 79 9.75 0.22 -21.61
CA LEU A 79 9.68 -1.08 -20.91
C LEU A 79 8.40 -1.87 -21.22
N PRO A 80 8.45 -3.22 -21.19
CA PRO A 80 7.25 -4.06 -21.34
C PRO A 80 6.26 -3.84 -20.19
N PHE A 81 5.15 -3.16 -20.47
CA PHE A 81 4.11 -2.85 -19.49
C PHE A 81 2.78 -3.52 -19.87
N ILE A 82 1.86 -3.67 -18.90
CA ILE A 82 0.58 -4.36 -19.13
C ILE A 82 -0.36 -3.57 -20.06
N ALA A 83 -0.22 -2.25 -20.09
CA ALA A 83 -0.89 -1.36 -21.03
C ALA A 83 0.10 -0.92 -22.12
N ASP A 84 -0.34 -0.95 -23.37
CA ASP A 84 0.42 -0.59 -24.57
C ASP A 84 0.16 0.84 -25.04
N ALA A 85 -0.79 1.54 -24.42
CA ALA A 85 -1.12 2.93 -24.71
C ALA A 85 -1.59 3.66 -23.45
N SER A 86 -1.58 4.99 -23.51
CA SER A 86 -2.24 5.84 -22.52
C SER A 86 -3.76 5.62 -22.55
N GLY A 87 -4.47 5.97 -21.46
CA GLY A 87 -5.90 5.67 -21.38
C GLY A 87 -6.57 6.16 -20.11
N SER A 88 -7.59 5.43 -19.63
CA SER A 88 -8.25 5.71 -18.36
C SER A 88 -7.91 4.69 -17.29
N TYR A 89 -7.94 5.10 -16.02
CA TYR A 89 -7.64 4.23 -14.89
C TYR A 89 -8.70 4.35 -13.80
N ARG A 90 -8.78 3.30 -12.99
CA ARG A 90 -9.52 3.31 -11.73
C ARG A 90 -8.93 2.31 -10.75
N LEU A 91 -9.09 2.59 -9.48
CA LEU A 91 -8.81 1.64 -8.42
C LEU A 91 -10.03 0.72 -8.21
N SER A 92 -9.79 -0.53 -7.82
CA SER A 92 -10.88 -1.48 -7.53
C SER A 92 -11.78 -1.04 -6.38
N ASP A 93 -11.19 -0.32 -5.42
CA ASP A 93 -11.85 0.32 -4.29
C ASP A 93 -11.12 1.63 -3.98
N PRO A 94 -11.82 2.74 -3.70
CA PRO A 94 -11.19 4.04 -3.47
C PRO A 94 -10.39 4.09 -2.15
N GLN A 95 -10.74 3.28 -1.14
CA GLN A 95 -10.13 3.31 0.20
C GLN A 95 -9.18 2.12 0.43
N TYR A 96 -9.57 0.93 -0.04
CA TYR A 96 -8.85 -0.34 0.13
C TYR A 96 -8.56 -1.05 -1.21
N PRO A 97 -7.86 -0.40 -2.15
CA PRO A 97 -7.59 -0.98 -3.45
C PRO A 97 -6.67 -2.21 -3.37
N PHE A 98 -7.07 -3.28 -4.05
CA PHE A 98 -6.21 -4.44 -4.33
C PHE A 98 -5.78 -4.50 -5.80
N SER A 99 -6.46 -3.76 -6.68
CA SER A 99 -6.16 -3.72 -8.11
C SER A 99 -6.20 -2.30 -8.66
N LEU A 100 -5.30 -2.04 -9.60
CA LEU A 100 -5.35 -0.93 -10.54
C LEU A 100 -5.89 -1.48 -11.86
N ILE A 101 -6.96 -0.88 -12.34
CA ILE A 101 -7.62 -1.26 -13.59
C ILE A 101 -7.32 -0.18 -14.61
N LEU A 102 -6.70 -0.55 -15.72
CA LEU A 102 -6.35 0.34 -16.82
C LEU A 102 -7.17 -0.03 -18.06
N ARG A 103 -7.71 0.97 -18.75
CA ARG A 103 -8.31 0.84 -20.07
C ARG A 103 -7.47 1.62 -21.07
N PRO A 104 -6.56 0.96 -21.82
CA PRO A 104 -5.80 1.61 -22.88
C PRO A 104 -6.72 2.22 -23.94
N ALA A 105 -6.33 3.35 -24.52
CA ALA A 105 -7.10 3.97 -25.59
C ALA A 105 -7.17 3.05 -26.82
N GLY A 106 -8.35 2.93 -27.42
CA GLY A 106 -8.56 2.12 -28.63
C GLY A 106 -8.82 0.63 -28.38
N ILE A 107 -8.83 0.18 -27.11
CA ILE A 107 -9.16 -1.19 -26.71
C ILE A 107 -10.34 -1.14 -25.72
N GLU A 108 -11.32 -2.03 -25.86
CA GLU A 108 -12.47 -2.09 -24.94
C GLU A 108 -12.17 -2.87 -23.65
N GLU A 109 -11.22 -3.80 -23.72
CA GLU A 109 -10.84 -4.67 -22.61
C GLU A 109 -10.00 -3.93 -21.56
N ASP A 110 -10.30 -4.22 -20.30
CA ASP A 110 -9.49 -3.75 -19.18
C ASP A 110 -8.28 -4.66 -18.97
N VAL A 111 -7.14 -4.05 -18.66
CA VAL A 111 -5.99 -4.78 -18.10
C VAL A 111 -5.88 -4.48 -16.61
N VAL A 112 -5.58 -5.52 -15.83
CA VAL A 112 -5.63 -5.47 -14.36
C VAL A 112 -4.26 -5.77 -13.79
N ALA A 113 -3.74 -4.83 -12.99
CA ALA A 113 -2.55 -5.03 -12.19
C ALA A 113 -2.94 -5.18 -10.72
N ARG A 114 -2.31 -6.13 -10.02
CA ARG A 114 -2.35 -6.16 -8.56
C ARG A 114 -1.68 -4.90 -8.04
N PHE A 115 -2.37 -4.20 -7.15
CA PHE A 115 -1.94 -2.92 -6.60
C PHE A 115 -1.54 -3.07 -5.14
N GLN A 116 -0.44 -2.42 -4.77
CA GLN A 116 -0.03 -2.20 -3.38
C GLN A 116 0.48 -0.76 -3.23
N PHE A 117 0.23 -0.16 -2.07
CA PHE A 117 0.65 1.21 -1.75
C PHE A 117 1.50 1.31 -0.48
N PRO A 118 2.63 0.58 -0.40
CA PRO A 118 3.44 0.51 0.80
C PRO A 118 4.19 1.83 1.08
N THR A 119 4.62 1.99 2.34
CA THR A 119 5.59 3.02 2.72
C THR A 119 6.96 2.38 2.81
N VAL A 120 7.90 2.82 1.98
CA VAL A 120 9.29 2.33 1.96
C VAL A 120 10.21 3.51 2.23
N ALA A 121 11.09 3.38 3.23
CA ALA A 121 11.99 4.45 3.67
C ALA A 121 11.28 5.81 3.92
N GLY A 122 10.05 5.78 4.46
CA GLY A 122 9.25 6.97 4.76
C GLY A 122 8.51 7.58 3.56
N LYS A 123 8.66 7.04 2.35
CA LYS A 123 7.97 7.51 1.15
C LYS A 123 6.89 6.53 0.71
N ARG A 124 5.80 7.06 0.13
CA ARG A 124 4.78 6.22 -0.49
C ARG A 124 5.32 5.69 -1.81
N GLN A 125 5.22 4.38 -1.98
CA GLN A 125 5.56 3.70 -3.21
C GLN A 125 4.29 3.15 -3.84
N LEU A 126 4.20 3.20 -5.16
CA LEU A 126 3.16 2.53 -5.93
C LEU A 126 3.78 1.24 -6.46
N SER A 127 3.19 0.10 -6.15
CA SER A 127 3.69 -1.21 -6.60
C SER A 127 2.62 -1.94 -7.39
N LEU A 128 2.98 -2.34 -8.61
CA LEU A 128 2.12 -3.01 -9.56
C LEU A 128 2.70 -4.37 -9.91
N SER A 129 1.86 -5.41 -9.86
CA SER A 129 2.25 -6.75 -10.28
C SER A 129 1.24 -7.38 -11.25
N PHE A 130 1.75 -7.98 -12.31
CA PHE A 130 0.94 -8.54 -13.41
C PHE A 130 1.73 -9.54 -14.27
N SER A 131 1.03 -10.26 -15.13
CA SER A 131 1.62 -11.17 -16.14
C SER A 131 1.29 -10.68 -17.54
N LEU A 132 2.27 -10.73 -18.45
CA LEU A 132 2.14 -10.28 -19.84
C LEU A 132 1.64 -11.41 -20.77
N GLY A 133 0.55 -12.08 -20.41
CA GLY A 133 -0.13 -13.08 -21.26
C GLY A 133 0.37 -14.53 -21.14
N CYS A 134 1.38 -14.83 -20.31
CA CYS A 134 1.75 -16.20 -19.94
C CYS A 134 1.91 -16.30 -18.42
N GLU A 135 1.26 -17.27 -17.78
CA GLU A 135 1.29 -17.46 -16.31
C GLU A 135 2.67 -17.81 -15.75
N SER A 136 3.66 -18.07 -16.61
CA SER A 136 5.02 -18.43 -16.19
C SER A 136 5.85 -17.24 -15.70
N ASN A 137 5.44 -15.99 -16.01
CA ASN A 137 6.17 -14.81 -15.61
C ASN A 137 5.25 -13.79 -14.93
N THR A 138 5.63 -13.43 -13.70
CA THR A 138 5.06 -12.32 -12.95
C THR A 138 6.07 -11.19 -12.93
N TYR A 139 5.67 -10.03 -13.42
CA TYR A 139 6.43 -8.80 -13.33
C TYR A 139 5.97 -8.02 -12.10
N GLN A 140 6.91 -7.35 -11.45
CA GLN A 140 6.60 -6.38 -10.41
C GLN A 140 7.37 -5.09 -10.68
N TYR A 141 6.63 -4.01 -10.84
CA TYR A 141 7.13 -2.65 -10.98
C TYR A 141 6.89 -1.91 -9.68
N ASN A 142 7.95 -1.31 -9.12
CA ASN A 142 7.86 -0.44 -7.97
C ASN A 142 8.21 0.99 -8.39
N PHE A 143 7.35 1.94 -8.06
CA PHE A 143 7.44 3.33 -8.49
C PHE A 143 7.52 4.28 -7.31
N GLU A 144 8.33 5.32 -7.46
CA GLU A 144 8.33 6.48 -6.56
C GLU A 144 7.69 7.68 -7.25
N ARG A 145 6.95 8.49 -6.48
CA ARG A 145 6.35 9.73 -6.98
C ARG A 145 7.46 10.74 -7.25
N GLU A 146 7.52 11.30 -8.44
CA GLU A 146 8.41 12.43 -8.77
C GLU A 146 7.88 13.71 -8.10
N ASN A 147 8.78 14.56 -7.61
CA ASN A 147 8.48 15.84 -6.94
C ASN A 147 7.45 15.69 -5.80
N GLN A 148 7.82 14.87 -4.82
CA GLN A 148 7.12 14.76 -3.55
C GLN A 148 7.43 16.03 -2.71
N ASP A 149 6.95 17.19 -3.15
CA ASP A 149 7.07 18.41 -2.36
C ASP A 149 6.28 18.20 -1.05
N LEU A 150 7.02 18.34 0.05
CA LEU A 150 6.57 18.22 1.44
C LEU A 150 5.55 19.30 1.83
#